data_AF-A0A831W6Z7-F1
#
_entry.id   AF-A0A831W6Z7-F1
#
_cell.length_a   1.000
_cell.length_b   1.000
_cell.length_c   1.000
_cell.angle_alpha   90.00
_cell.angle_beta   90.00
_cell.angle_gamma   90.00
#
_symmetry.space_group_name_H-M   'P 1'
#
loop_
_entity.id
_entity.type
_entity.pdbx_description
1 polymer ?
#
loop_
_entity_poly.entity_id
_entity_poly.type
_entity_poly.pdbx_seq_one_letter_code
_entity_poly.pdbx_strand_id
1 'polypeptide(L)' 'GRLRDREVVTKLFSDLGPRYQERPGGYLRVLKCGFRPGDGAPMAYVELVDRPEQAGAAGGD' A
#
# COMPACT_ATOMS: atom_id res chain seq x y z
N GLY A 1 -21.05 -0.63 -8.37
CA GLY A 1 -19.67 -0.19 -8.67
C GLY A 1 -18.66 -1.15 -8.04
N ARG A 2 -17.40 -1.10 -8.48
CA ARG A 2 -16.30 -1.94 -7.94
C ARG A 2 -16.03 -1.68 -6.45
N LEU A 3 -16.12 -0.42 -6.04
CA LEU A 3 -16.06 0.00 -4.64
C LEU A 3 -17.39 0.59 -4.22
N ARG A 4 -17.73 0.41 -2.94
CA ARG A 4 -18.98 0.92 -2.33
C ARG A 4 -18.74 1.99 -1.26
N ASP A 5 -17.47 2.34 -1.03
CA ASP A 5 -17.05 3.33 -0.05
C ASP A 5 -16.69 4.65 -0.75
N ARG A 6 -17.36 5.73 -0.34
CA ARG A 6 -17.20 7.06 -0.94
C ARG A 6 -15.84 7.68 -0.60
N GLU A 7 -15.33 7.48 0.60
CA GLU A 7 -14.06 8.06 1.03
C GLU A 7 -12.91 7.42 0.27
N VAL A 8 -12.94 6.09 0.11
CA VAL A 8 -11.94 5.36 -0.68
C VAL A 8 -11.98 5.81 -2.15
N VAL A 9 -13.17 5.96 -2.73
CA VAL A 9 -13.31 6.46 -4.12
C VAL A 9 -12.76 7.87 -4.23
N THR A 10 -13.04 8.74 -3.27
CA THR A 10 -12.52 10.11 -3.26
C THR A 10 -10.99 10.10 -3.26
N LYS A 11 -10.37 9.36 -2.33
CA LYS A 11 -8.91 9.22 -2.23
C LYS A 11 -8.26 8.67 -3.49
N LEU A 12 -8.92 7.73 -4.18
CA LEU A 12 -8.42 7.16 -5.43
C LEU A 12 -8.25 8.24 -6.50
N PHE A 13 -9.19 9.17 -6.61
CA PHE A 13 -9.17 10.20 -7.66
C PHE A 13 -8.51 11.50 -7.23
N SER A 14 -8.57 11.89 -5.95
CA SER A 14 -7.96 13.13 -5.45
C SER A 14 -6.46 12.98 -5.21
N ASP A 15 -6.02 11.81 -4.73
CA ASP A 15 -4.65 11.65 -4.23
C ASP A 15 -3.86 10.67 -5.09
N LEU A 16 -4.39 9.45 -5.27
CA LEU A 16 -3.65 8.36 -5.92
C LEU A 16 -3.59 8.53 -7.44
N GLY A 17 -4.65 9.04 -8.07
CA GLY A 17 -4.69 9.36 -9.50
C GLY A 17 -3.56 10.31 -9.91
N PRO A 18 -3.49 11.53 -9.33
CA PRO A 18 -2.40 12.46 -9.61
C PRO A 18 -1.02 11.90 -9.27
N ARG A 19 -0.88 11.18 -8.15
CA ARG A 19 0.42 10.59 -7.73
C ARG A 19 1.01 9.63 -8.76
N TYR A 20 0.17 8.86 -9.45
CA TYR A 20 0.62 7.82 -10.38
C TYR A 20 0.38 8.15 -11.85
N GLN A 21 0.07 9.40 -12.18
CA GLN A 21 -0.26 9.80 -13.55
C GLN A 21 0.83 9.43 -14.57
N GLU A 22 2.10 9.52 -14.18
CA GLU A 22 3.25 9.23 -15.04
C GLU A 22 3.75 7.78 -14.95
N ARG A 23 3.15 6.95 -14.08
CA ARG A 23 3.61 5.58 -13.81
C ARG A 23 2.83 4.56 -14.65
N PRO A 24 3.43 3.89 -15.64
CA PRO A 24 2.76 2.86 -16.44
C PRO A 24 2.72 1.51 -15.71
N GLY A 25 1.88 1.41 -14.68
CA GLY A 25 1.69 0.17 -13.91
C GLY A 25 2.69 -0.03 -12.76
N GLY A 26 2.56 -1.15 -12.06
CA GLY A 26 3.40 -1.46 -10.89
C GLY A 26 3.13 -0.54 -9.68
N TYR A 27 1.86 -0.26 -9.38
CA TYR A 27 1.47 0.65 -8.28
C TYR A 27 1.65 0.05 -6.88
N LEU A 28 1.90 -1.26 -6.79
CA LEU A 28 2.05 -2.00 -5.54
C LEU A 28 3.42 -2.67 -5.46
N ARG A 29 3.95 -2.76 -4.24
CA ARG A 29 5.09 -3.58 -3.87
C ARG A 29 4.64 -4.63 -2.86
N VAL A 30 5.11 -5.87 -3.04
CA VAL A 30 4.82 -6.99 -2.15
C VAL A 30 6.13 -7.43 -1.47
N LEU A 31 6.15 -7.38 -0.14
CA LEU A 31 7.31 -7.74 0.68
C LEU A 31 6.95 -8.96 1.53
N LYS A 32 7.59 -10.10 1.26
CA LYS A 32 7.38 -11.34 2.04
C LYS A 32 7.87 -11.12 3.48
N CYS A 33 7.08 -11.54 4.48
CA CYS A 33 7.41 -11.35 5.90
C CYS A 33 7.26 -12.63 6.73
N GLY A 34 7.61 -13.78 6.13
CA GLY A 34 7.66 -15.07 6.82
C GLY A 34 6.29 -15.73 6.90
N PHE A 35 6.03 -16.40 8.03
CA PHE A 35 4.82 -17.19 8.23
C PHE A 35 4.06 -16.72 9.47
N ARG A 36 2.73 -16.74 9.40
CA ARG A 36 1.87 -16.33 10.51
C ARG A 36 1.98 -17.35 11.67
N PRO A 37 2.16 -16.88 12.92
CA PRO A 37 2.14 -17.77 14.08
C PRO A 37 0.80 -18.49 14.21
N GLY A 38 0.83 -19.78 14.51
CA GLY A 38 -0.36 -20.61 14.76
C GLY A 38 -0.78 -21.47 13.57
N ASP A 39 -0.84 -20.91 12.36
CA ASP A 39 -1.28 -21.64 11.17
C ASP A 39 -0.24 -21.76 10.06
N GLY A 40 0.93 -21.13 10.24
CA GLY A 40 2.02 -21.23 9.28
C GLY A 40 1.69 -20.64 7.90
N ALA A 41 0.69 -19.75 7.80
CA ALA A 41 0.33 -19.15 6.52
C ALA A 41 1.45 -18.21 6.04
N PRO A 42 1.90 -18.28 4.77
CA PRO A 42 2.90 -17.34 4.24
C PRO A 42 2.33 -15.92 4.20
N MET A 43 3.04 -14.96 4.78
CA MET A 43 2.63 -13.57 4.94
C MET A 43 3.42 -12.63 4.04
N ALA A 44 2.79 -11.51 3.68
CA ALA A 44 3.44 -10.41 3.00
C ALA A 44 2.80 -9.07 3.36
N TYR A 45 3.61 -8.01 3.36
CA TYR A 45 3.13 -6.65 3.32
C TYR A 45 2.86 -6.24 1.87
N VAL A 46 1.74 -5.57 1.64
CA VAL A 46 1.41 -4.95 0.36
C VAL A 46 1.36 -3.45 0.57
N GLU A 47 2.22 -2.73 -0.14
CA GLU A 47 2.30 -1.27 -0.03
C GLU A 47 2.15 -0.58 -1.39
N LEU A 48 1.65 0.65 -1.34
CA LEU A 48 1.65 1.57 -2.47
C LEU A 48 3.08 2.06 -2.74
N VAL A 49 3.52 1.95 -3.98
CA VAL A 49 4.83 2.48 -4.43
C VAL A 49 4.80 4.02 -4.36
N ASP A 50 5.93 4.70 -4.19
CA ASP A 50 5.99 6.17 -4.10
C ASP A 50 5.10 6.80 -3.00
N ARG A 51 4.70 6.01 -1.99
CA ARG A 51 4.02 6.56 -0.82
C ARG A 51 4.96 7.53 -0.10
N PRO A 52 4.47 8.66 0.43
CA PRO A 52 5.29 9.55 1.25
C PRO A 52 5.92 8.78 2.41
N GLU A 53 7.18 9.04 2.69
CA GLU A 53 7.81 8.54 3.92
C GLU A 53 7.07 9.13 5.12
N GLN A 54 6.72 8.26 6.08
CA GLN A 54 6.22 8.73 7.36
C GLN A 54 7.41 9.26 8.15
N ALA A 55 7.47 10.59 8.33
CA ALA A 55 8.38 11.23 9.26
C ALA A 55 8.09 10.70 10.68
N GLY A 56 8.84 9.69 11.13
CA GLY A 56 8.67 9.12 12.47
C GLY A 56 9.05 7.64 12.67
N ALA A 57 9.43 6.89 11.64
CA ALA A 57 9.99 5.55 11.83
C ALA A 57 11.53 5.58 11.79
N ALA A 58 12.14 6.40 12.64
CA ALA A 58 13.54 6.17 13.01
C ALA A 58 13.57 4.84 13.76
N GLY A 59 14.37 3.89 13.25
CA GLY A 59 14.57 2.60 13.92
C GLY A 59 14.96 2.83 15.37
N GLY A 60 14.12 2.34 16.28
CA GLY A 60 14.51 2.10 17.66
C GLY A 60 15.33 0.82 17.68
N ASP A 61 16.46 0.90 18.37
CA ASP A 61 17.48 -0.15 18.54
C ASP A 61 16.93 -1.47 19.11
#